data_AF-A0A938AM85-F1
#
_entry.id   AF-A0A938AM85-F1
#
_cell.length_a   1.000
_cell.length_b   1.000
_cell.length_c   1.000
_cell.angle_alpha   90.00
_cell.angle_beta   90.00
_cell.angle_gamma   90.00
#
_symmetry.space_group_name_H-M   'P 1'
#
loop_
_entity.id
_entity.type
_entity.pdbx_description
1 polymer ?
#
loop_
_entity_poly.entity_id
_entity_poly.type
_entity_poly.pdbx_seq_one_letter_code
_entity_poly.pdbx_strand_id
1 'polypeptide(L)'
;MAVWAHVLDGAPAHAPREADSSLALFALGASVSFGEDVAQLLGAELTPLEDREFEDGEYKIRPLENVRGRDCYAVFTLHGDHVASSADKLCKLLFFIGALKDAGARRVTAVTPYLCFSRKDRRTKPRDPVTTRYVAQLFEALGTDRLVCIDVHNIAAFQNAFRCETVHLDAQALFARHVVAEIGDSPVAVVSPDLGGEKRAELFRLRLERMLSRPVAKAFMDKYRSEGRVVGDIFAGDVKDRTAIIIDDLIAGGGTVARTAAACRANGAKRVWAAATHGVFSEKAASVLTNTPLDKLIITDTVPLQSTIATALGDRLTMISVGGLVAEAIRRLHANGSITQLLDEGP
;
A
#
# COMPACT_ATOMS: atom_id res chain seq x y z
N MET A 1 63.93 1.12 6.76
CA MET A 1 62.78 1.94 7.19
C MET A 1 61.71 1.87 6.12
N ALA A 2 60.46 1.66 6.56
CA ALA A 2 59.20 1.76 5.82
C ALA A 2 58.86 0.67 4.76
N VAL A 3 58.10 -0.31 5.26
CA VAL A 3 57.20 -1.25 4.58
C VAL A 3 55.94 -0.50 4.16
N TRP A 4 55.46 -0.66 2.92
CA TRP A 4 54.02 -0.53 2.59
C TRP A 4 53.68 -1.48 1.45
N ALA A 5 53.11 -2.64 1.81
CA ALA A 5 52.32 -3.48 0.94
C ALA A 5 50.89 -2.95 0.97
N HIS A 6 50.32 -2.58 -0.17
CA HIS A 6 48.88 -2.38 -0.30
C HIS A 6 48.28 -3.62 -0.94
N VAL A 7 47.72 -4.46 -0.07
CA VAL A 7 46.66 -5.41 -0.37
C VAL A 7 45.45 -4.59 -0.82
N LEU A 8 45.05 -4.73 -2.08
CA LEU A 8 43.72 -4.30 -2.52
C LEU A 8 42.77 -5.45 -2.20
N ASP A 9 42.05 -5.31 -1.09
CA ASP A 9 40.95 -6.17 -0.70
C ASP A 9 39.90 -6.20 -1.82
N GLY A 10 39.68 -7.38 -2.38
CA GLY A 10 38.52 -7.68 -3.18
C GLY A 10 37.28 -7.55 -2.31
N ALA A 11 36.39 -6.64 -2.68
CA ALA A 11 35.02 -6.64 -2.18
C ALA A 11 34.42 -8.03 -2.45
N PRO A 12 33.81 -8.71 -1.47
CA PRO A 12 33.20 -9.99 -1.71
C PRO A 12 32.04 -9.78 -2.68
N ALA A 13 32.17 -10.33 -3.89
CA ALA A 13 31.03 -10.56 -4.75
C ALA A 13 29.98 -11.32 -3.92
N HIS A 14 28.76 -10.78 -3.84
CA HIS A 14 27.65 -11.42 -3.14
C HIS A 14 27.47 -12.84 -3.71
N ALA A 15 27.91 -13.84 -2.96
CA ALA A 15 27.63 -15.23 -3.27
C ALA A 15 26.10 -15.42 -3.31
N PRO A 16 25.56 -16.23 -4.23
CA PRO A 16 24.15 -16.60 -4.20
C PRO A 16 23.90 -17.31 -2.87
N ARG A 17 23.05 -16.73 -2.02
CA ARG A 17 22.64 -17.36 -0.76
C ARG A 17 21.77 -18.57 -1.08
N GLU A 18 22.05 -19.71 -0.45
CA GLU A 18 21.19 -20.89 -0.52
C GLU A 18 19.74 -20.52 -0.14
N ALA A 19 18.78 -20.98 -0.94
CA ALA A 19 17.36 -20.72 -0.69
C ALA A 19 16.94 -21.33 0.65
N ASP A 20 16.40 -20.50 1.54
CA ASP A 20 15.91 -20.96 2.84
C ASP A 20 14.66 -21.83 2.67
N SER A 21 14.84 -23.15 2.75
CA SER A 21 13.74 -24.12 2.61
C SER A 21 12.65 -23.98 3.68
N SER A 22 12.89 -23.22 4.75
CA SER A 22 11.92 -23.03 5.82
C SER A 22 10.88 -21.95 5.50
N LEU A 23 11.13 -21.08 4.52
CA LEU A 23 10.19 -20.07 4.02
C LEU A 23 9.37 -20.63 2.84
N ALA A 24 8.07 -20.39 2.84
CA ALA A 24 7.20 -20.66 1.69
C ALA A 24 6.47 -19.37 1.29
N LEU A 25 6.61 -18.93 0.05
CA LEU A 25 5.95 -17.72 -0.46
C LEU A 25 4.92 -18.11 -1.50
N PHE A 26 3.68 -17.74 -1.28
CA PHE A 26 2.57 -17.97 -2.20
C PHE A 26 2.03 -16.64 -2.69
N ALA A 27 1.56 -16.59 -3.92
CA ALA A 27 0.83 -15.45 -4.46
C ALA A 27 -0.42 -15.93 -5.17
N LEU A 28 -1.55 -15.28 -4.90
CA LEU A 28 -2.87 -15.74 -5.35
C LEU A 28 -3.43 -14.83 -6.43
N GLY A 29 -4.15 -15.42 -7.39
CA GLY A 29 -4.93 -14.70 -8.41
C GLY A 29 -4.21 -13.50 -9.04
N ALA A 30 -4.83 -12.33 -8.98
CA ALA A 30 -4.29 -11.09 -9.55
C ALA A 30 -2.98 -10.57 -8.90
N SER A 31 -2.46 -11.25 -7.87
CA SER A 31 -1.19 -10.91 -7.21
C SER A 31 -0.02 -11.79 -7.62
N VAL A 32 -0.19 -12.75 -8.54
CA VAL A 32 0.90 -13.65 -8.97
C VAL A 32 2.10 -12.87 -9.48
N SER A 33 1.91 -11.93 -10.41
CA SER A 33 3.02 -11.13 -10.96
C SER A 33 3.74 -10.30 -9.88
N PHE A 34 2.99 -9.63 -9.01
CA PHE A 34 3.56 -8.89 -7.86
C PHE A 34 4.30 -9.84 -6.90
N GLY A 35 3.79 -11.05 -6.70
CA GLY A 35 4.42 -12.07 -5.89
C GLY A 35 5.72 -12.59 -6.48
N GLU A 36 5.81 -12.74 -7.79
CA GLU A 36 7.03 -13.10 -8.52
C GLU A 36 8.11 -12.02 -8.33
N ASP A 37 7.74 -10.74 -8.46
CA ASP A 37 8.66 -9.62 -8.20
C ASP A 37 9.18 -9.64 -6.75
N VAL A 38 8.29 -9.87 -5.78
CA VAL A 38 8.67 -10.01 -4.36
C VAL A 38 9.57 -11.23 -4.14
N ALA A 39 9.29 -12.37 -4.77
CA ALA A 39 10.08 -13.58 -4.68
C ALA A 39 11.50 -13.37 -5.22
N GLN A 40 11.61 -12.72 -6.39
CA GLN A 40 12.89 -12.36 -6.99
C GLN A 40 13.73 -11.48 -6.06
N LEU A 41 13.10 -10.46 -5.46
CA LEU A 41 13.76 -9.56 -4.51
C LEU A 41 14.16 -10.25 -3.20
N LEU A 42 13.46 -11.33 -2.81
CA LEU A 42 13.81 -12.19 -1.68
C LEU A 42 14.96 -13.16 -2.01
N GLY A 43 15.23 -13.43 -3.29
CA GLY A 43 16.09 -14.53 -3.72
C GLY A 43 15.41 -15.89 -3.56
N ALA A 44 14.10 -15.95 -3.77
CA ALA A 44 13.27 -17.14 -3.65
C ALA A 44 12.37 -17.30 -4.89
N GLU A 45 11.67 -18.44 -4.97
CA GLU A 45 10.63 -18.69 -5.96
C GLU A 45 9.26 -18.78 -5.27
N LEU A 46 8.19 -18.55 -6.03
CA LEU A 46 6.84 -18.82 -5.53
C LEU A 46 6.67 -20.34 -5.32
N THR A 47 6.23 -20.70 -4.13
CA THR A 47 5.83 -22.07 -3.81
C THR A 47 4.57 -22.41 -4.62
N PRO A 48 4.56 -23.53 -5.36
CA PRO A 48 3.46 -23.87 -6.25
C PRO A 48 2.19 -24.18 -5.46
N LEU A 49 1.05 -23.74 -5.99
CA LEU A 49 -0.28 -23.99 -5.46
C LEU A 49 -1.23 -24.44 -6.57
N GLU A 50 -2.27 -25.18 -6.19
CA GLU A 50 -3.43 -25.42 -7.05
C GLU A 50 -4.47 -24.35 -6.70
N ASP A 51 -4.97 -23.60 -7.69
CA ASP A 51 -6.14 -22.72 -7.60
C ASP A 51 -7.05 -23.08 -8.77
N ARG A 52 -8.15 -23.79 -8.48
CA ARG A 52 -9.05 -24.34 -9.49
C ARG A 52 -10.49 -24.02 -9.15
N GLU A 53 -11.20 -23.42 -10.09
CA GLU A 53 -12.62 -23.12 -9.98
C GLU A 53 -13.50 -24.30 -10.42
N PHE A 54 -14.66 -24.45 -9.78
CA PHE A 54 -15.73 -25.36 -10.16
C PHE A 54 -16.79 -24.60 -10.98
N GLU A 55 -17.66 -25.32 -11.69
CA GLU A 55 -18.65 -24.73 -12.62
C GLU A 55 -19.70 -23.84 -11.94
N ASP A 56 -19.90 -23.99 -10.63
CA ASP A 56 -20.87 -23.26 -9.82
C ASP A 56 -20.28 -22.05 -9.06
N GLY A 57 -19.00 -21.75 -9.28
CA GLY A 57 -18.29 -20.62 -8.66
C GLY A 57 -17.60 -20.94 -7.34
N GLU A 58 -17.68 -22.19 -6.85
CA GLU A 58 -16.78 -22.65 -5.78
C GLU A 58 -15.34 -22.80 -6.31
N TYR A 59 -14.37 -22.94 -5.41
CA TYR A 59 -12.98 -23.20 -5.79
C TYR A 59 -12.27 -24.10 -4.81
N LYS A 60 -11.27 -24.81 -5.33
CA LYS A 60 -10.28 -25.58 -4.58
C LYS A 60 -8.96 -24.84 -4.62
N ILE A 61 -8.43 -24.55 -3.44
CA ILE A 61 -7.10 -23.94 -3.30
C ILE A 61 -6.26 -24.67 -2.27
N ARG A 62 -5.02 -25.04 -2.63
CA ARG A 62 -4.10 -25.77 -1.72
C ARG A 62 -2.63 -25.65 -2.13
N PRO A 63 -1.67 -25.78 -1.18
CA PRO A 63 -0.27 -25.93 -1.55
C PRO A 63 -0.03 -27.24 -2.32
N LEU A 64 0.87 -27.21 -3.30
CA LEU A 64 1.34 -28.42 -4.01
C LEU A 64 2.57 -29.04 -3.35
N GLU A 65 3.25 -28.30 -2.49
CA GLU A 65 4.40 -28.75 -1.71
C GLU A 65 4.08 -28.96 -0.23
N ASN A 66 4.98 -29.67 0.46
CA ASN A 66 4.90 -29.82 1.90
C ASN A 66 5.21 -28.49 2.60
N VAL A 67 4.26 -28.02 3.40
CA VAL A 67 4.36 -26.79 4.21
C VAL A 67 4.54 -27.07 5.70
N ARG A 68 4.59 -28.33 6.12
CA ARG A 68 4.68 -28.72 7.53
C ARG A 68 5.91 -28.11 8.18
N GLY A 69 5.69 -27.35 9.26
CA GLY A 69 6.77 -26.70 10.00
C GLY A 69 7.35 -25.44 9.36
N ARG A 70 6.94 -25.08 8.13
CA ARG A 70 7.44 -23.91 7.39
C ARG A 70 6.76 -22.61 7.84
N ASP A 71 7.43 -21.50 7.58
CA ASP A 71 6.92 -20.14 7.71
C ASP A 71 6.34 -19.69 6.37
N CYS A 72 5.01 -19.66 6.27
CA CYS A 72 4.29 -19.43 5.03
C CYS A 72 3.83 -17.98 4.92
N TYR A 73 4.02 -17.37 3.76
CA TYR A 73 3.54 -16.04 3.42
C TYR A 73 2.56 -16.17 2.25
N ALA A 74 1.32 -15.71 2.41
CA ALA A 74 0.31 -15.71 1.36
C ALA A 74 0.03 -14.28 0.90
N VAL A 75 0.49 -13.94 -0.30
CA VAL A 75 0.36 -12.62 -0.91
C VAL A 75 -0.94 -12.54 -1.70
N PHE A 76 -1.85 -11.64 -1.31
CA PHE A 76 -3.04 -11.35 -2.10
C PHE A 76 -3.59 -9.95 -1.82
N THR A 77 -3.74 -9.12 -2.86
CA THR A 77 -4.43 -7.82 -2.74
C THR A 77 -5.94 -7.96 -2.85
N LEU A 78 -6.69 -7.42 -1.88
CA LEU A 78 -8.13 -7.67 -1.72
C LEU A 78 -9.02 -6.61 -2.38
N HIS A 79 -8.58 -6.01 -3.48
CA HIS A 79 -9.37 -5.05 -4.25
C HIS A 79 -10.44 -5.77 -5.08
N GLY A 80 -11.60 -5.14 -5.30
CA GLY A 80 -12.57 -5.64 -6.26
C GLY A 80 -12.17 -5.25 -7.68
N ASP A 81 -12.35 -6.15 -8.63
CA ASP A 81 -12.17 -5.89 -10.06
C ASP A 81 -13.29 -6.56 -10.88
N HIS A 82 -13.09 -6.65 -12.21
CA HIS A 82 -14.05 -7.25 -13.13
C HIS A 82 -14.07 -8.78 -13.09
N VAL A 83 -13.10 -9.41 -12.42
CA VAL A 83 -12.98 -10.87 -12.30
C VAL A 83 -13.58 -11.34 -10.98
N ALA A 84 -13.25 -10.68 -9.87
CA ALA A 84 -13.67 -11.08 -8.54
C ALA A 84 -13.92 -9.88 -7.62
N SER A 85 -14.96 -9.98 -6.78
CA SER A 85 -15.22 -8.96 -5.77
C SER A 85 -14.18 -9.01 -4.65
N SER A 86 -14.09 -7.94 -3.86
CA SER A 86 -13.29 -7.95 -2.62
C SER A 86 -13.70 -9.06 -1.66
N ALA A 87 -14.97 -9.49 -1.66
CA ALA A 87 -15.45 -10.57 -0.81
C ALA A 87 -14.95 -11.93 -1.31
N ASP A 88 -14.99 -12.18 -2.62
CA ASP A 88 -14.53 -13.44 -3.21
C ASP A 88 -13.03 -13.64 -2.98
N LYS A 89 -12.24 -12.58 -3.18
CA LYS A 89 -10.79 -12.60 -2.90
C LYS A 89 -10.50 -12.80 -1.42
N LEU A 90 -11.28 -12.15 -0.53
CA LEU A 90 -11.15 -12.35 0.91
C LEU A 90 -11.43 -13.81 1.30
N CYS A 91 -12.54 -14.39 0.83
CA CYS A 91 -12.85 -15.79 1.07
C CYS A 91 -11.74 -16.71 0.54
N LYS A 92 -11.22 -16.45 -0.66
CA LYS A 92 -10.17 -17.29 -1.27
C LYS A 92 -8.89 -17.27 -0.46
N LEU A 93 -8.48 -16.09 0.01
CA LEU A 93 -7.33 -15.95 0.91
C LEU A 93 -7.55 -16.71 2.22
N LEU A 94 -8.71 -16.54 2.85
CA LEU A 94 -9.05 -17.18 4.13
C LEU A 94 -9.04 -18.72 4.01
N PHE A 95 -9.61 -19.26 2.94
CA PHE A 95 -9.62 -20.71 2.70
C PHE A 95 -8.22 -21.24 2.44
N PHE A 96 -7.38 -20.48 1.73
CA PHE A 96 -5.99 -20.88 1.54
C PHE A 96 -5.17 -20.85 2.84
N ILE A 97 -5.39 -19.85 3.69
CA ILE A 97 -4.79 -19.81 5.03
C ILE A 97 -5.19 -21.04 5.84
N GLY A 98 -6.49 -21.40 5.83
CA GLY A 98 -6.98 -22.63 6.46
C GLY A 98 -6.29 -23.88 5.91
N ALA A 99 -6.16 -24.00 4.59
CA ALA A 99 -5.47 -25.12 3.94
C ALA A 99 -3.99 -25.22 4.35
N LEU A 100 -3.28 -24.09 4.50
CA LEU A 100 -1.90 -24.07 4.99
C LEU A 100 -1.81 -24.54 6.46
N LYS A 101 -2.77 -24.13 7.30
CA LYS A 101 -2.85 -24.55 8.71
C LYS A 101 -3.13 -26.04 8.84
N ASP A 102 -4.10 -26.57 8.11
CA ASP A 102 -4.42 -28.01 8.10
C ASP A 102 -3.24 -28.85 7.58
N ALA A 103 -2.48 -28.31 6.62
CA ALA A 103 -1.25 -28.93 6.13
C ALA A 103 -0.07 -28.87 7.12
N GLY A 104 -0.23 -28.19 8.26
CA GLY A 104 0.73 -28.16 9.36
C GLY A 104 1.78 -27.06 9.27
N ALA A 105 1.51 -25.97 8.54
CA ALA A 105 2.36 -24.78 8.55
C ALA A 105 2.59 -24.29 9.98
N ARG A 106 3.84 -23.98 10.33
CA ARG A 106 4.19 -23.49 11.68
C ARG A 106 3.66 -22.08 11.90
N ARG A 107 3.79 -21.24 10.87
CA ARG A 107 3.34 -19.86 10.87
C ARG A 107 2.76 -19.53 9.49
N VAL A 108 1.66 -18.80 9.45
CA VAL A 108 0.99 -18.30 8.25
C VAL A 108 0.79 -16.79 8.39
N THR A 109 1.51 -16.06 7.57
CA THR A 109 1.42 -14.61 7.44
C THR A 109 0.60 -14.28 6.19
N ALA A 110 -0.52 -13.60 6.37
CA ALA A 110 -1.25 -12.99 5.27
C ALA A 110 -0.55 -11.67 4.89
N VAL A 111 -0.14 -11.54 3.63
CA VAL A 111 0.44 -10.30 3.09
C VAL A 111 -0.59 -9.70 2.14
N THR A 112 -1.32 -8.70 2.62
CA THR A 112 -2.40 -8.06 1.88
C THR A 112 -2.05 -6.60 1.62
N PRO A 113 -1.35 -6.28 0.51
CA PRO A 113 -0.95 -4.90 0.19
C PRO A 113 -2.10 -3.90 0.29
N TYR A 114 -3.29 -4.27 -0.20
CA TYR A 114 -4.54 -3.56 0.05
C TYR A 114 -5.53 -4.47 0.82
N LEU A 115 -5.99 -3.98 1.98
CA LEU A 115 -6.99 -4.65 2.82
C LEU A 115 -8.41 -4.18 2.46
N CYS A 116 -9.30 -5.12 2.18
CA CYS A 116 -10.71 -4.81 1.90
C CYS A 116 -11.51 -4.45 3.16
N PHE A 117 -12.65 -3.78 2.95
CA PHE A 117 -13.62 -3.43 4.00
C PHE A 117 -13.07 -2.60 5.18
N SER A 118 -11.97 -1.88 4.98
CA SER A 118 -11.34 -1.03 6.02
C SER A 118 -12.02 0.32 6.23
N ARG A 119 -12.98 0.72 5.38
CA ARG A 119 -13.67 2.04 5.48
C ARG A 119 -14.81 2.08 6.52
N LYS A 120 -15.22 0.94 7.06
CA LYS A 120 -16.24 0.82 8.12
C LYS A 120 -15.60 0.26 9.37
N ASP A 121 -14.87 1.13 10.04
CA ASP A 121 -13.96 0.88 11.15
C ASP A 121 -14.54 1.34 12.51
N ARG A 122 -15.60 2.16 12.49
CA ARG A 122 -16.34 2.61 13.67
C ARG A 122 -17.83 2.83 13.36
N ARG A 123 -18.65 2.87 14.41
CA ARG A 123 -20.05 3.28 14.32
C ARG A 123 -20.13 4.80 14.22
N THR A 124 -20.73 5.31 13.16
CA THR A 124 -20.99 6.76 12.98
C THR A 124 -22.45 7.13 13.22
N LYS A 125 -23.34 6.14 13.12
CA LYS A 125 -24.78 6.22 13.37
C LYS A 125 -25.25 5.04 14.22
N PRO A 126 -26.43 5.14 14.87
CA PRO A 126 -27.02 4.01 15.56
C PRO A 126 -27.13 2.79 14.63
N ARG A 127 -26.72 1.61 15.12
CA ARG A 127 -26.77 0.32 14.40
C ARG A 127 -25.82 0.20 13.19
N ASP A 128 -24.86 1.10 13.03
CA ASP A 128 -23.80 0.93 12.02
C ASP A 128 -22.97 -0.35 12.27
N PRO A 129 -22.51 -1.01 11.19
CA PRO A 129 -21.57 -2.13 11.30
C PRO A 129 -20.17 -1.63 11.64
N VAL A 130 -19.33 -2.55 12.13
CA VAL A 130 -17.87 -2.35 12.31
C VAL A 130 -17.17 -3.44 11.49
N THR A 131 -17.29 -3.35 10.18
CA THR A 131 -16.89 -4.41 9.24
C THR A 131 -15.41 -4.79 9.37
N THR A 132 -14.52 -3.83 9.65
CA THR A 132 -13.10 -4.12 9.89
C THR A 132 -12.89 -5.12 11.03
N ARG A 133 -13.72 -5.04 12.09
CA ARG A 133 -13.69 -6.02 13.20
C ARG A 133 -14.18 -7.40 12.76
N TYR A 134 -15.19 -7.47 11.90
CA TYR A 134 -15.70 -8.75 11.39
C TYR A 134 -14.66 -9.43 10.50
N VAL A 135 -14.00 -8.66 9.63
CA VAL A 135 -12.89 -9.16 8.80
C VAL A 135 -11.75 -9.68 9.68
N ALA A 136 -11.38 -8.96 10.74
CA ALA A 136 -10.37 -9.43 11.68
C ALA A 136 -10.72 -10.79 12.31
N GLN A 137 -11.96 -10.94 12.77
CA GLN A 137 -12.47 -12.20 13.32
C GLN A 137 -12.41 -13.35 12.31
N LEU A 138 -12.65 -13.09 11.02
CA LEU A 138 -12.52 -14.11 9.99
C LEU A 138 -11.05 -14.57 9.82
N PHE A 139 -10.10 -13.64 9.72
CA PHE A 139 -8.68 -14.00 9.64
C PHE A 139 -8.21 -14.81 10.86
N GLU A 140 -8.63 -14.40 12.06
CA GLU A 140 -8.30 -15.08 13.31
C GLU A 140 -8.92 -16.48 13.39
N ALA A 141 -10.17 -16.63 12.97
CA ALA A 141 -10.85 -17.92 12.98
C ALA A 141 -10.18 -18.96 12.07
N LEU A 142 -9.55 -18.53 10.97
CA LEU A 142 -8.78 -19.39 10.07
C LEU A 142 -7.33 -19.59 10.54
N GLY A 143 -6.96 -19.06 11.70
CA GLY A 143 -5.67 -19.29 12.36
C GLY A 143 -4.54 -18.38 11.88
N THR A 144 -4.82 -17.29 11.15
CA THR A 144 -3.78 -16.35 10.68
C THR A 144 -2.90 -15.88 11.85
N ASP A 145 -1.59 -16.13 11.79
CA ASP A 145 -0.69 -15.74 12.89
C ASP A 145 -0.30 -14.26 12.79
N ARG A 146 -0.18 -13.77 11.56
CA ARG A 146 0.23 -12.40 11.27
C ARG A 146 -0.45 -11.84 10.03
N LEU A 147 -0.78 -10.57 10.05
CA LEU A 147 -1.29 -9.82 8.90
C LEU A 147 -0.38 -8.63 8.58
N VAL A 148 0.10 -8.54 7.35
CA VAL A 148 0.90 -7.43 6.82
C VAL A 148 0.07 -6.64 5.83
N CYS A 149 -0.10 -5.34 6.07
CA CYS A 149 -0.85 -4.42 5.20
C CYS A 149 -0.03 -3.15 4.92
N ILE A 150 -0.36 -2.45 3.83
CA ILE A 150 0.26 -1.17 3.47
C ILE A 150 -0.80 -0.06 3.58
N ASP A 151 -0.46 1.07 4.20
CA ASP A 151 -1.29 2.29 4.36
C ASP A 151 -2.78 2.01 4.62
N VAL A 152 -3.05 1.25 5.69
CA VAL A 152 -4.44 0.96 6.08
C VAL A 152 -5.20 2.25 6.39
N HIS A 153 -6.49 2.26 6.03
CA HIS A 153 -7.34 3.45 6.13
C HIS A 153 -7.31 4.12 7.52
N ASN A 154 -7.35 3.32 8.58
CA ASN A 154 -7.22 3.78 9.96
C ASN A 154 -6.34 2.81 10.77
N ILE A 155 -5.11 3.24 11.06
CA ILE A 155 -4.12 2.45 11.80
C ILE A 155 -4.62 2.06 13.18
N ALA A 156 -5.28 2.97 13.91
CA ALA A 156 -5.77 2.68 15.26
C ALA A 156 -6.88 1.63 15.23
N ALA A 157 -7.81 1.71 14.26
CA ALA A 157 -8.85 0.70 14.13
C ALA A 157 -8.28 -0.65 13.69
N PHE A 158 -7.31 -0.65 12.76
CA PHE A 158 -6.60 -1.85 12.33
C PHE A 158 -5.91 -2.55 13.51
N GLN A 159 -5.07 -1.85 14.27
CA GLN A 159 -4.37 -2.42 15.42
C GLN A 159 -5.30 -2.90 16.53
N ASN A 160 -6.46 -2.27 16.72
CA ASN A 160 -7.41 -2.66 17.76
C ASN A 160 -8.40 -3.75 17.34
N ALA A 161 -8.62 -3.93 16.03
CA ALA A 161 -9.56 -4.92 15.50
C ALA A 161 -8.99 -6.34 15.53
N PHE A 162 -7.69 -6.49 15.23
CA PHE A 162 -7.01 -7.78 15.12
C PHE A 162 -6.33 -8.17 16.44
N ARG A 163 -6.39 -9.46 16.76
CA ARG A 163 -5.74 -10.13 17.89
C ARG A 163 -4.48 -10.87 17.49
N CYS A 164 -4.39 -11.29 16.22
CA CYS A 164 -3.13 -11.75 15.64
C CYS A 164 -2.14 -10.59 15.49
N GLU A 165 -0.87 -10.92 15.26
CA GLU A 165 0.15 -9.88 15.08
C GLU A 165 -0.17 -9.06 13.82
N THR A 166 -0.22 -7.74 13.94
CA THR A 166 -0.45 -6.85 12.79
C THR A 166 0.79 -6.03 12.49
N VAL A 167 1.16 -6.03 11.21
CA VAL A 167 2.26 -5.24 10.68
C VAL A 167 1.69 -4.25 9.69
N HIS A 168 1.86 -2.98 9.99
CA HIS A 168 1.48 -1.89 9.10
C HIS A 168 2.74 -1.31 8.46
N LEU A 169 2.81 -1.37 7.14
CA LEU A 169 3.82 -0.70 6.33
C LEU A 169 3.24 0.59 5.74
N ASP A 170 4.09 1.56 5.39
CA ASP A 170 3.68 2.78 4.72
C ASP A 170 4.52 3.06 3.47
N ALA A 171 3.90 3.66 2.45
CA ALA A 171 4.58 4.05 1.22
C ALA A 171 5.16 5.47 1.26
N GLN A 172 5.12 6.14 2.42
CA GLN A 172 5.52 7.56 2.48
C GLN A 172 6.99 7.76 2.14
N ALA A 173 7.88 6.82 2.52
CA ALA A 173 9.30 6.89 2.17
C ALA A 173 9.50 6.77 0.64
N LEU A 174 8.75 5.88 -0.02
CA LEU A 174 8.79 5.71 -1.47
C LEU A 174 8.32 6.97 -2.20
N PHE A 175 7.18 7.52 -1.78
CA PHE A 175 6.69 8.78 -2.34
C PHE A 175 7.66 9.94 -2.10
N ALA A 176 8.26 10.03 -0.92
CA ALA A 176 9.18 11.12 -0.58
C ALA A 176 10.46 11.05 -1.44
N ARG A 177 11.04 9.85 -1.59
CA ARG A 177 12.20 9.63 -2.48
C ARG A 177 11.89 10.02 -3.93
N HIS A 178 10.73 9.63 -4.45
CA HIS A 178 10.31 9.98 -5.80
C HIS A 178 10.11 11.50 -5.97
N VAL A 179 9.44 12.15 -5.03
CA VAL A 179 9.25 13.60 -5.05
C VAL A 179 10.58 14.33 -5.01
N VAL A 180 11.49 13.97 -4.09
CA VAL A 180 12.80 14.60 -3.95
C VAL A 180 13.61 14.51 -5.24
N ALA A 181 13.56 13.37 -5.94
CA ALA A 181 14.28 13.16 -7.19
C ALA A 181 13.82 14.08 -8.33
N GLU A 182 12.58 14.56 -8.31
CA GLU A 182 12.00 15.33 -9.42
C GLU A 182 11.68 16.81 -9.10
N ILE A 183 11.52 17.14 -7.82
CA ILE A 183 11.00 18.45 -7.41
C ILE A 183 12.01 19.58 -7.60
N GLY A 184 13.31 19.24 -7.57
CA GLY A 184 14.43 20.19 -7.62
C GLY A 184 14.29 21.28 -6.55
N ASP A 185 14.68 22.50 -6.87
CA ASP A 185 14.59 23.63 -5.95
C ASP A 185 13.20 24.30 -5.88
N SER A 186 12.18 23.73 -6.51
CA SER A 186 10.83 24.32 -6.45
C SER A 186 10.26 24.28 -5.03
N PRO A 187 9.63 25.36 -4.52
CA PRO A 187 9.01 25.34 -3.20
C PRO A 187 7.79 24.40 -3.20
N VAL A 188 7.56 23.73 -2.07
CA VAL A 188 6.61 22.61 -1.97
C VAL A 188 5.58 22.88 -0.88
N ALA A 189 4.35 22.46 -1.13
CA ALA A 189 3.30 22.37 -0.12
C ALA A 189 2.69 20.97 -0.13
N VAL A 190 2.54 20.34 1.03
CA VAL A 190 1.79 19.09 1.16
C VAL A 190 0.35 19.42 1.51
N VAL A 191 -0.59 18.81 0.79
CA VAL A 191 -2.02 19.09 0.90
C VAL A 191 -2.78 17.85 1.34
N SER A 192 -3.53 17.97 2.45
CA SER A 192 -4.47 16.93 2.84
C SER A 192 -5.82 17.13 2.14
N PRO A 193 -6.37 16.12 1.46
CA PRO A 193 -7.62 16.24 0.72
C PRO A 193 -8.88 16.29 1.61
N ASP A 194 -8.75 15.91 2.89
CA ASP A 194 -9.73 16.14 3.95
C ASP A 194 -9.09 16.06 5.35
N LEU A 195 -9.84 16.45 6.38
CA LEU A 195 -9.36 16.42 7.77
C LEU A 195 -8.98 15.01 8.28
N GLY A 196 -9.55 13.94 7.69
CA GLY A 196 -9.23 12.57 8.10
C GLY A 196 -7.81 12.16 7.74
N GLY A 197 -7.29 12.70 6.64
CA GLY A 197 -5.93 12.46 6.15
C GLY A 197 -4.86 13.41 6.73
N GLU A 198 -5.21 14.33 7.64
CA GLU A 198 -4.29 15.40 8.05
C GLU A 198 -3.01 14.86 8.71
N LYS A 199 -3.13 13.83 9.56
CA LYS A 199 -1.99 13.19 10.20
C LYS A 199 -1.05 12.52 9.18
N ARG A 200 -1.61 11.89 8.14
CA ARG A 200 -0.84 11.29 7.04
C ARG A 200 -0.06 12.37 6.28
N ALA A 201 -0.75 13.46 5.94
CA ALA A 201 -0.15 14.59 5.26
C ALA A 201 0.97 15.24 6.09
N GLU A 202 0.78 15.38 7.40
CA GLU A 202 1.82 15.94 8.29
C GLU A 202 3.06 15.07 8.37
N LEU A 203 2.90 13.75 8.52
CA LEU A 203 4.03 12.82 8.55
C LEU A 203 4.83 12.86 7.24
N PHE A 204 4.12 12.90 6.10
CA PHE A 204 4.74 13.02 4.79
C PHE A 204 5.47 14.36 4.61
N ARG A 205 4.87 15.47 5.07
CA ARG A 205 5.46 16.80 5.06
C ARG A 205 6.76 16.85 5.86
N LEU A 206 6.75 16.33 7.08
CA LEU A 206 7.95 16.26 7.95
C LEU A 206 9.04 15.38 7.36
N ARG A 207 8.68 14.29 6.66
CA ARG A 207 9.64 13.45 5.95
C ARG A 207 10.27 14.19 4.76
N LEU A 208 9.45 14.85 3.94
CA LEU A 208 9.95 15.67 2.82
C LEU A 208 10.83 16.83 3.30
N GLU A 209 10.44 17.53 4.36
CA GLU A 209 11.22 18.64 4.94
C GLU A 209 12.61 18.18 5.38
N ARG A 210 12.71 17.01 6.04
CA ARG A 210 14.00 16.40 6.40
C ARG A 210 14.84 16.04 5.17
N MET A 211 14.23 15.39 4.17
CA MET A 211 14.96 14.94 2.97
C MET A 211 15.41 16.10 2.08
N LEU A 212 14.60 17.15 1.97
CA LEU A 212 14.91 18.35 1.19
C LEU A 212 15.78 19.36 1.95
N SER A 213 15.95 19.19 3.27
CA SER A 213 16.66 20.13 4.15
C SER A 213 16.15 21.57 4.03
N ARG A 214 14.84 21.76 3.87
CA ARG A 214 14.19 23.08 3.75
C ARG A 214 12.71 23.02 4.10
N PRO A 215 12.08 24.15 4.50
CA PRO A 215 10.68 24.16 4.93
C PRO A 215 9.73 23.66 3.84
N VAL A 216 8.76 22.84 4.24
CA VAL A 216 7.66 22.39 3.38
C VAL A 216 6.35 22.91 3.94
N ALA A 217 5.60 23.65 3.13
CA ALA A 217 4.33 24.23 3.54
C ALA A 217 3.25 23.16 3.73
N LYS A 218 2.21 23.50 4.48
CA LYS A 218 1.05 22.65 4.74
C LYS A 218 -0.22 23.32 4.22
N ALA A 219 -1.11 22.52 3.64
CA ALA A 219 -2.48 22.91 3.39
C ALA A 219 -3.45 21.74 3.61
N PHE A 220 -4.73 22.04 3.76
CA PHE A 220 -5.78 21.04 3.81
C PHE A 220 -7.12 21.58 3.27
N MET A 221 -7.97 20.65 2.87
CA MET A 221 -9.37 20.91 2.55
C MET A 221 -10.24 20.56 3.74
N ASP A 222 -11.14 21.46 4.13
CA ASP A 222 -12.23 21.16 5.06
C ASP A 222 -13.57 21.21 4.34
N LYS A 223 -14.40 20.19 4.54
CA LYS A 223 -15.73 20.11 3.94
C LYS A 223 -16.69 20.82 4.88
N TYR A 224 -17.04 22.06 4.59
CA TYR A 224 -18.08 22.76 5.33
C TYR A 224 -19.44 22.11 5.04
N ARG A 225 -20.06 21.53 6.08
CA ARG A 225 -21.38 20.88 5.98
C ARG A 225 -22.41 21.69 6.73
N SER A 226 -23.50 22.05 6.04
CA SER A 226 -24.73 22.57 6.67
C SER A 226 -25.84 21.56 6.43
N GLU A 227 -26.63 21.25 7.48
CA GLU A 227 -27.80 20.35 7.42
C GLU A 227 -27.54 18.99 6.72
N GLY A 228 -26.35 18.44 6.89
CA GLY A 228 -25.96 17.15 6.31
C GLY A 228 -25.60 17.20 4.81
N ARG A 229 -25.62 18.37 4.17
CA ARG A 229 -25.12 18.60 2.81
C ARG A 229 -23.78 19.33 2.86
N VAL A 230 -22.86 18.98 1.97
CA VAL A 230 -21.61 19.75 1.77
C VAL A 230 -22.01 21.07 1.10
N VAL A 231 -21.84 22.19 1.81
CA VAL A 231 -22.26 23.53 1.36
C VAL A 231 -21.08 24.32 0.75
N GLY A 232 -19.85 23.95 1.09
CA GLY A 232 -18.65 24.50 0.47
C GLY A 232 -17.42 23.75 0.94
N ASP A 233 -16.30 23.95 0.24
CA ASP A 233 -15.00 23.46 0.66
C ASP A 233 -14.16 24.67 1.11
N ILE A 234 -13.59 24.61 2.32
CA ILE A 234 -12.66 25.62 2.85
C ILE A 234 -11.25 25.12 2.55
N PHE A 235 -10.46 25.96 1.86
CA PHE A 235 -9.04 25.72 1.66
C PHE A 235 -8.25 26.49 2.71
N ALA A 236 -7.40 25.80 3.47
CA ALA A 236 -6.54 26.43 4.47
C ALA A 236 -5.07 26.05 4.21
N GLY A 237 -4.18 27.05 4.19
CA GLY A 237 -2.74 26.88 3.94
C GLY A 237 -2.25 27.66 2.73
N ASP A 238 -0.93 27.67 2.52
CA ASP A 238 -0.28 28.39 1.41
C ASP A 238 0.27 27.41 0.36
N VAL A 239 -0.32 27.45 -0.83
CA VAL A 239 0.13 26.71 -2.01
C VAL A 239 0.56 27.63 -3.15
N LYS A 240 0.52 28.95 -2.96
CA LYS A 240 0.77 29.93 -4.01
C LYS A 240 2.20 29.78 -4.52
N ASP A 241 2.41 29.78 -5.84
CA ASP A 241 3.71 29.66 -6.50
C ASP A 241 4.51 28.38 -6.15
N ARG A 242 3.85 27.38 -5.54
CA ARG A 242 4.44 26.11 -5.09
C ARG A 242 3.98 24.93 -5.94
N THR A 243 4.72 23.83 -5.85
CA THR A 243 4.18 22.52 -6.20
C THR A 243 3.35 22.01 -5.02
N ALA A 244 2.03 21.92 -5.20
CA ALA A 244 1.11 21.32 -4.25
C ALA A 244 1.07 19.80 -4.44
N ILE A 245 1.37 19.04 -3.38
CA ILE A 245 1.37 17.57 -3.40
C ILE A 245 0.22 17.09 -2.52
N ILE A 246 -0.84 16.63 -3.17
CA ILE A 246 -2.00 16.02 -2.50
C ILE A 246 -1.61 14.60 -2.09
N ILE A 247 -1.77 14.23 -0.83
CA ILE A 247 -1.42 12.88 -0.34
C ILE A 247 -2.63 12.20 0.31
N ASP A 248 -2.94 10.98 -0.12
CA ASP A 248 -4.06 10.19 0.40
C ASP A 248 -3.69 8.69 0.52
N ASP A 249 -4.48 7.88 1.24
CA ASP A 249 -4.27 6.42 1.27
C ASP A 249 -4.73 5.78 -0.03
N LEU A 250 -5.84 6.27 -0.60
CA LEU A 250 -6.44 5.65 -1.76
C LEU A 250 -7.15 6.65 -2.67
N ILE A 251 -7.29 6.27 -3.93
CA ILE A 251 -8.16 6.95 -4.88
C ILE A 251 -9.17 5.94 -5.42
N ALA A 252 -10.45 6.19 -5.14
CA ALA A 252 -11.57 5.43 -5.69
C ALA A 252 -12.21 6.17 -6.88
N GLY A 253 -13.13 7.11 -6.65
CA GLY A 253 -13.81 7.82 -7.73
C GLY A 253 -13.08 9.06 -8.28
N GLY A 254 -11.88 9.40 -7.79
CA GLY A 254 -11.13 10.59 -8.19
C GLY A 254 -11.71 11.94 -7.74
N GLY A 255 -12.99 12.02 -7.38
CA GLY A 255 -13.67 13.30 -7.12
C GLY A 255 -13.10 14.13 -5.97
N THR A 256 -12.57 13.52 -4.91
CA THR A 256 -11.91 14.28 -3.83
C THR A 256 -10.62 14.91 -4.34
N VAL A 257 -9.73 14.12 -4.95
CA VAL A 257 -8.50 14.62 -5.57
C VAL A 257 -8.79 15.71 -6.61
N ALA A 258 -9.84 15.54 -7.42
CA ALA A 258 -10.25 16.51 -8.41
C ALA A 258 -10.59 17.88 -7.81
N ARG A 259 -11.41 17.90 -6.74
CA ARG A 259 -11.76 19.13 -6.03
C ARG A 259 -10.56 19.76 -5.34
N THR A 260 -9.74 18.96 -4.66
CA THR A 260 -8.52 19.44 -3.99
C THR A 260 -7.55 20.04 -5.01
N ALA A 261 -7.37 19.41 -6.18
CA ALA A 261 -6.51 19.91 -7.24
C ALA A 261 -7.00 21.23 -7.82
N ALA A 262 -8.31 21.36 -8.08
CA ALA A 262 -8.93 22.60 -8.52
C ALA A 262 -8.74 23.72 -7.48
N ALA A 263 -8.93 23.43 -6.19
CA ALA A 263 -8.71 24.38 -5.11
C ALA A 263 -7.24 24.81 -5.02
N CYS A 264 -6.28 23.88 -5.19
CA CYS A 264 -4.86 24.22 -5.23
C CYS A 264 -4.54 25.19 -6.37
N ARG A 265 -5.05 24.93 -7.58
CA ARG A 265 -4.90 25.84 -8.73
C ARG A 265 -5.51 27.21 -8.48
N ALA A 266 -6.74 27.25 -7.95
CA ALA A 266 -7.42 28.51 -7.63
C ALA A 266 -6.67 29.35 -6.59
N ASN A 267 -5.93 28.71 -5.69
CA ASN A 267 -5.06 29.36 -4.69
C ASN A 267 -3.62 29.60 -5.20
N GLY A 268 -3.38 29.48 -6.51
CA GLY A 268 -2.12 29.87 -7.14
C GLY A 268 -1.04 28.80 -7.18
N ALA A 269 -1.38 27.51 -7.00
CA ALA A 269 -0.39 26.44 -7.14
C ALA A 269 0.20 26.37 -8.56
N LYS A 270 1.53 26.43 -8.65
CA LYS A 270 2.28 26.37 -9.92
C LYS A 270 2.20 24.98 -10.56
N ARG A 271 2.28 23.94 -9.72
CA ARG A 271 2.07 22.54 -10.10
C ARG A 271 1.18 21.86 -9.05
N VAL A 272 0.40 20.87 -9.47
CA VAL A 272 -0.43 20.04 -8.61
C VAL A 272 -0.15 18.58 -8.90
N TRP A 273 0.45 17.91 -7.93
CA TRP A 273 0.68 16.47 -7.93
C TRP A 273 -0.28 15.82 -6.96
N ALA A 274 -0.61 14.55 -7.21
CA ALA A 274 -1.29 13.71 -6.25
C ALA A 274 -0.49 12.43 -6.07
N ALA A 275 -0.44 11.94 -4.83
CA ALA A 275 0.14 10.66 -4.48
C ALA A 275 -0.88 9.88 -3.64
N ALA A 276 -1.11 8.62 -3.98
CA ALA A 276 -1.95 7.74 -3.19
C ALA A 276 -1.42 6.31 -3.22
N THR A 277 -1.40 5.64 -2.07
CA THR A 277 -0.93 4.25 -2.00
C THR A 277 -1.78 3.36 -2.89
N HIS A 278 -3.10 3.38 -2.73
CA HIS A 278 -3.99 2.46 -3.42
C HIS A 278 -4.78 3.12 -4.55
N GLY A 279 -4.43 2.78 -5.80
CA GLY A 279 -5.21 3.13 -6.99
C GLY A 279 -6.39 2.17 -7.20
N VAL A 280 -7.45 2.27 -6.38
CA VAL A 280 -8.61 1.36 -6.47
C VAL A 280 -9.47 1.64 -7.69
N PHE A 281 -9.61 2.91 -8.07
CA PHE A 281 -10.28 3.42 -9.27
C PHE A 281 -11.63 2.77 -9.63
N SER A 282 -12.73 3.47 -9.35
CA SER A 282 -14.04 3.07 -9.87
C SER A 282 -14.16 3.36 -11.37
N GLU A 283 -15.21 2.84 -12.02
CA GLU A 283 -15.46 3.03 -13.46
C GLU A 283 -15.42 4.49 -13.94
N LYS A 284 -15.84 5.43 -13.07
CA LYS A 284 -15.87 6.87 -13.38
C LYS A 284 -14.54 7.57 -13.12
N ALA A 285 -13.57 6.91 -12.50
CA ALA A 285 -12.33 7.54 -12.07
C ALA A 285 -11.51 8.05 -13.26
N ALA A 286 -11.45 7.29 -14.35
CA ALA A 286 -10.73 7.67 -15.56
C ALA A 286 -11.21 9.03 -16.10
N SER A 287 -12.52 9.19 -16.32
CA SER A 287 -13.08 10.43 -16.85
C SER A 287 -12.92 11.63 -15.89
N VAL A 288 -13.02 11.39 -14.58
CA VAL A 288 -12.77 12.42 -13.56
C VAL A 288 -11.31 12.87 -13.58
N LEU A 289 -10.36 11.92 -13.61
CA LEU A 289 -8.94 12.20 -13.55
C LEU A 289 -8.42 12.85 -14.84
N THR A 290 -8.95 12.47 -16.01
CA THR A 290 -8.63 13.13 -17.28
C THR A 290 -8.88 14.64 -17.20
N ASN A 291 -10.03 15.03 -16.65
CA ASN A 291 -10.46 16.43 -16.51
C ASN A 291 -9.93 17.12 -15.24
N THR A 292 -9.17 16.42 -14.41
CA THR A 292 -8.58 17.00 -13.20
C THR A 292 -7.36 17.82 -13.58
N PRO A 293 -7.17 19.05 -13.03
CA PRO A 293 -6.02 19.90 -13.31
C PRO A 293 -4.75 19.45 -12.57
N LEU A 294 -4.42 18.17 -12.74
CA LEU A 294 -3.28 17.47 -12.17
C LEU A 294 -2.13 17.44 -13.20
N ASP A 295 -0.91 17.75 -12.76
CA ASP A 295 0.29 17.56 -13.57
C ASP A 295 0.85 16.13 -13.45
N LYS A 296 0.68 15.49 -12.29
CA LYS A 296 1.19 14.14 -12.02
C LYS A 296 0.34 13.41 -10.99
N LEU A 297 0.01 12.15 -11.27
CA LEU A 297 -0.54 11.18 -10.32
C LEU A 297 0.50 10.09 -10.04
N ILE A 298 0.89 9.93 -8.79
CA ILE A 298 1.80 8.90 -8.30
C ILE A 298 0.97 7.87 -7.53
N ILE A 299 1.04 6.60 -7.91
CA ILE A 299 0.42 5.50 -7.18
C ILE A 299 1.41 4.39 -6.91
N THR A 300 1.02 3.41 -6.11
CA THR A 300 1.78 2.16 -5.98
C THR A 300 1.11 0.99 -6.71
N ASP A 301 1.86 -0.09 -6.88
CA ASP A 301 1.38 -1.38 -7.38
C ASP A 301 0.68 -2.26 -6.30
N THR A 302 0.28 -1.69 -5.15
CA THR A 302 -0.55 -2.39 -4.15
C THR A 302 -1.89 -2.90 -4.71
N VAL A 303 -2.36 -2.28 -5.79
CA VAL A 303 -3.49 -2.70 -6.62
C VAL A 303 -3.03 -2.68 -8.08
N PRO A 304 -3.28 -3.74 -8.87
CA PRO A 304 -2.96 -3.77 -10.29
C PRO A 304 -3.56 -2.58 -11.04
N LEU A 305 -2.75 -1.94 -11.88
CA LEU A 305 -3.15 -0.77 -12.65
C LEU A 305 -4.17 -1.15 -13.73
N GLN A 306 -5.32 -0.48 -13.70
CA GLN A 306 -6.33 -0.58 -14.75
C GLN A 306 -5.87 0.11 -16.04
N SER A 307 -6.00 -0.57 -17.19
CA SER A 307 -5.63 -0.05 -18.51
C SER A 307 -6.38 1.23 -18.90
N THR A 308 -7.62 1.38 -18.42
CA THR A 308 -8.44 2.59 -18.60
C THR A 308 -7.80 3.80 -17.92
N ILE A 309 -7.22 3.62 -16.73
CA ILE A 309 -6.53 4.68 -15.97
C ILE A 309 -5.19 5.01 -16.62
N ALA A 310 -4.43 3.99 -17.02
CA ALA A 310 -3.17 4.19 -17.75
C ALA A 310 -3.38 5.03 -19.02
N THR A 311 -4.39 4.70 -19.81
CA THR A 311 -4.78 5.46 -21.02
C THR A 311 -5.24 6.88 -20.69
N ALA A 312 -6.06 7.04 -19.65
CA ALA A 312 -6.66 8.33 -19.29
C ALA A 312 -5.65 9.37 -18.79
N LEU A 313 -4.54 8.92 -18.21
CA LEU A 313 -3.52 9.79 -17.62
C LEU A 313 -2.25 9.88 -18.45
N GLY A 314 -1.90 8.85 -19.22
CA GLY A 314 -0.67 8.79 -20.02
C GLY A 314 0.55 9.13 -19.18
N ASP A 315 1.37 10.05 -19.68
CA ASP A 315 2.63 10.49 -19.03
C ASP A 315 2.43 11.17 -17.67
N ARG A 316 1.19 11.55 -17.31
CA ARG A 316 0.89 12.08 -15.97
C ARG A 316 0.87 11.00 -14.91
N LEU A 317 0.79 9.71 -15.26
CA LEU A 317 0.76 8.62 -14.30
C LEU A 317 2.17 8.10 -14.03
N THR A 318 2.49 7.93 -12.76
CA THR A 318 3.69 7.22 -12.31
C THR A 318 3.28 6.13 -11.32
N MET A 319 3.76 4.91 -11.53
CA MET A 319 3.55 3.80 -10.61
C MET A 319 4.88 3.44 -9.94
N ILE A 320 4.90 3.42 -8.61
CA ILE A 320 6.07 3.06 -7.80
C ILE A 320 5.84 1.68 -7.22
N SER A 321 6.79 0.77 -7.41
CA SER A 321 6.66 -0.57 -6.83
C SER A 321 6.86 -0.56 -5.31
N VAL A 322 5.98 -1.24 -4.58
CA VAL A 322 6.15 -1.60 -3.16
C VAL A 322 6.79 -2.99 -2.99
N GLY A 323 7.16 -3.68 -4.08
CA GLY A 323 7.75 -5.02 -4.03
C GLY A 323 8.98 -5.10 -3.13
N GLY A 324 9.88 -4.11 -3.21
CA GLY A 324 11.06 -4.02 -2.33
C GLY A 324 10.70 -3.86 -0.85
N LEU A 325 9.68 -3.05 -0.55
CA LEU A 325 9.18 -2.86 0.81
C LEU A 325 8.58 -4.15 1.38
N VAL A 326 7.79 -4.87 0.56
CA VAL A 326 7.20 -6.15 0.97
C VAL A 326 8.26 -7.24 1.12
N ALA A 327 9.20 -7.35 0.18
CA ALA A 327 10.30 -8.32 0.25
C ALA A 327 11.16 -8.10 1.51
N GLU A 328 11.56 -6.86 1.79
CA GLU A 328 12.35 -6.56 3.00
C GLU A 328 11.55 -6.80 4.28
N ALA A 329 10.24 -6.49 4.28
CA ALA A 329 9.38 -6.82 5.42
C ALA A 329 9.31 -8.33 5.65
N ILE A 330 9.09 -9.15 4.62
CA ILE A 330 9.06 -10.62 4.73
C ILE A 330 10.41 -11.13 5.25
N ARG A 331 11.53 -10.65 4.69
CA ARG A 331 12.89 -11.03 5.12
C ARG A 331 13.10 -10.77 6.61
N ARG A 332 12.75 -9.57 7.09
CA ARG A 332 12.89 -9.20 8.50
C ARG A 332 11.95 -10.03 9.37
N LEU A 333 10.68 -10.20 8.99
CA LEU A 333 9.72 -10.98 9.76
C LEU A 333 10.11 -12.45 9.89
N HIS A 334 10.68 -13.03 8.84
CA HIS A 334 11.19 -14.40 8.84
C HIS A 334 12.38 -14.54 9.80
N ALA A 335 13.32 -13.59 9.73
CA ALA A 335 14.52 -13.54 10.57
C ALA A 335 14.29 -12.94 11.98
N ASN A 336 13.06 -12.56 12.34
CA ASN A 336 12.70 -11.83 13.57
C ASN A 336 13.44 -10.48 13.74
N GLY A 337 13.73 -9.79 12.63
CA GLY A 337 14.28 -8.45 12.58
C GLY A 337 13.26 -7.32 12.78
N SER A 338 13.75 -6.07 12.82
CA SER A 338 12.93 -4.88 13.15
C SER A 338 12.23 -4.27 11.95
N ILE A 339 10.88 -4.25 11.99
CA ILE A 339 10.07 -3.52 11.00
C ILE A 339 10.09 -2.02 11.24
N THR A 340 10.23 -1.55 12.48
CA THR A 340 10.34 -0.12 12.78
C THR A 340 11.51 0.50 12.04
N GLN A 341 12.67 -0.17 12.06
CA GLN A 341 13.86 0.28 11.34
C GLN A 341 13.62 0.35 9.81
N LEU A 342 12.84 -0.58 9.25
CA LEU A 342 12.48 -0.57 7.82
C LEU A 342 11.64 0.67 7.47
N LEU A 343 10.70 1.05 8.35
CA LEU A 343 9.85 2.23 8.12
C LEU A 343 10.60 3.56 8.29
N ASP A 344 11.67 3.57 9.08
CA ASP A 344 12.52 4.74 9.28
C ASP A 344 13.53 4.94 8.13
N GLU A 345 14.21 3.88 7.71
CA GLU A 345 15.24 3.90 6.67
C GLU A 345 14.63 3.89 5.25
N GLY A 346 13.45 3.30 5.11
CA GLY A 346 12.85 2.89 3.85
C GLY A 346 13.45 1.57 3.32
N PRO A 347 12.85 0.99 2.27
CA PRO A 347 13.37 -0.23 1.64
C PRO A 347 14.67 0.00 0.88
#